data_AF-A0AAV3ZRR6-F1
#
_entry.id   AF-A0AAV3ZRR6-F1
#
_cell.length_a   1.000
_cell.length_b   1.000
_cell.length_c   1.000
_cell.angle_alpha   90.00
_cell.angle_beta   90.00
_cell.angle_gamma   90.00
#
_symmetry.space_group_name_H-M   'P 1'
#
loop_
_entity.id
_entity.type
_entity.pdbx_description
1 polymer ?
#
loop_
_entity_poly.entity_id
_entity_poly.type
_entity_poly.pdbx_seq_one_letter_code
_entity_poly.pdbx_strand_id
1 'polypeptide(L)'
;MYVGSYPCGPIQHHNNTTCRQDTHIRQAFNSYKTHFMYNNGKDISHEREPIFSNFIDGTPMKPSQIIQLHEAAKRMSLFGAMRDRPYVFPFQNVILDPETGEVNGQNVLHMGQRYKDGHITFHEVPYQWFSFWSNLGNRDNARWSIKNHTAYRHNADTAALDWYADECWRHVYTNDGNGFPIFGAIEDLVDSVKRGHRVRVRFDDQAAEVSNLRVKGDVVAGQLLQEVTRVGGYGADRTAGQILSSVEGVGGTVDSESALKCAGALPARVRVPPPIPWPDGGPESLRSPCCGLAEYKKPVISFTRAILA
;
A
#
# COMPACT_ATOMS: atom_id res chain seq x y z
N MET A 1 -13.28 -5.74 9.11
CA MET A 1 -12.27 -5.22 10.07
C MET A 1 -11.66 -6.37 10.84
N TYR A 2 -10.34 -6.38 10.93
CA TYR A 2 -9.56 -7.39 11.63
C TYR A 2 -8.80 -6.72 12.76
N VAL A 3 -8.62 -7.44 13.88
CA VAL A 3 -7.82 -6.96 15.01
C VAL A 3 -6.62 -7.86 15.24
N GLY A 4 -5.48 -7.24 15.52
CA GLY A 4 -4.23 -7.90 15.88
C GLY A 4 -3.77 -7.49 17.28
N SER A 5 -3.19 -8.41 18.03
CA SER A 5 -2.68 -8.14 19.40
C SER A 5 -1.26 -7.54 19.42
N TYR A 6 -0.94 -6.81 20.49
CA TYR A 6 0.41 -6.30 20.84
C TYR A 6 0.79 -6.68 22.28
N PRO A 7 2.05 -7.06 22.55
CA PRO A 7 2.74 -8.18 21.88
C PRO A 7 1.97 -9.48 22.09
N CYS A 8 2.14 -10.47 21.22
CA CYS A 8 1.66 -11.82 21.52
C CYS A 8 2.61 -12.44 22.55
N GLY A 9 2.49 -12.00 23.80
CA GLY A 9 3.30 -12.49 24.90
C GLY A 9 3.13 -14.00 25.12
N PRO A 10 4.05 -14.64 25.86
CA PRO A 10 3.96 -16.07 26.13
C PRO A 10 2.65 -16.40 26.84
N ILE A 11 1.84 -17.23 26.20
CA ILE A 11 0.54 -17.68 26.71
C ILE A 11 0.78 -18.62 27.90
N GLN A 12 0.13 -18.31 29.03
CA GLN A 12 -0.06 -19.28 30.09
C GLN A 12 -1.11 -20.30 29.66
N HIS A 13 -0.76 -21.58 29.74
CA HIS A 13 -1.59 -22.71 29.34
C HIS A 13 -2.95 -22.73 30.06
N HIS A 14 -3.99 -22.28 29.37
CA HIS A 14 -5.35 -22.79 29.60
C HIS A 14 -6.00 -23.08 28.26
N ASN A 15 -6.55 -24.29 28.16
CA ASN A 15 -7.04 -24.95 26.96
C ASN A 15 -8.04 -24.11 26.16
N ASN A 16 -7.54 -23.39 25.15
CA ASN A 16 -8.19 -23.15 23.87
C ASN A 16 -7.15 -22.56 22.90
N THR A 17 -7.24 -22.94 21.64
CA THR A 17 -6.34 -22.61 20.53
C THR A 17 -5.97 -21.11 20.55
N THR A 18 -4.72 -20.81 20.92
CA THR A 18 -4.26 -19.43 21.19
C THR A 18 -2.97 -19.11 20.44
N CYS A 19 -2.91 -17.87 19.95
CA CYS A 19 -1.93 -17.38 18.97
C CYS A 19 -0.54 -17.13 19.57
N ARG A 20 0.50 -17.80 19.04
CA ARG A 20 1.87 -17.81 19.56
C ARG A 20 2.82 -17.06 18.62
N GLN A 21 2.99 -15.74 18.75
CA GLN A 21 3.83 -14.99 17.79
C GLN A 21 4.52 -13.73 18.36
N ASP A 22 5.64 -13.93 19.07
CA ASP A 22 6.55 -12.84 19.47
C ASP A 22 7.80 -12.73 18.56
N THR A 23 7.76 -13.29 17.33
CA THR A 23 8.99 -13.53 16.54
C THR A 23 8.99 -13.06 15.07
N HIS A 24 7.95 -12.45 14.50
CA HIS A 24 7.87 -12.16 13.04
C HIS A 24 9.01 -11.33 12.46
N ILE A 25 9.41 -10.26 13.13
CA ILE A 25 10.53 -9.41 12.67
C ILE A 25 11.88 -10.11 12.89
N ARG A 26 11.98 -11.05 13.84
CA ARG A 26 13.22 -11.83 14.10
C ARG A 26 13.35 -13.08 13.22
N GLN A 27 12.23 -13.61 12.68
CA GLN A 27 12.16 -14.84 11.88
C GLN A 27 12.83 -14.69 10.51
N ALA A 28 12.51 -13.62 9.79
CA ALA A 28 13.02 -13.43 8.44
C ALA A 28 14.53 -13.12 8.40
N PHE A 29 15.13 -12.59 9.49
CA PHE A 29 16.59 -12.40 9.58
C PHE A 29 17.37 -13.72 9.72
N ASN A 30 16.77 -14.78 10.27
CA ASN A 30 17.50 -16.04 10.53
C ASN A 30 17.56 -16.97 9.31
N SER A 31 16.61 -16.89 8.36
CA SER A 31 16.66 -17.65 7.10
C SER A 31 17.89 -17.28 6.25
N TYR A 32 18.38 -16.04 6.35
CA TYR A 32 19.59 -15.58 5.64
C TYR A 32 20.91 -15.92 6.34
N LYS A 33 20.85 -16.44 7.58
CA LYS A 33 22.05 -16.73 8.38
C LYS A 33 22.76 -18.02 7.97
N THR A 34 22.14 -18.87 7.16
CA THR A 34 22.72 -20.16 6.72
C THR A 34 23.66 -20.05 5.52
N HIS A 35 23.96 -18.86 4.99
CA HIS A 35 24.98 -18.71 3.93
C HIS A 35 26.09 -17.69 4.19
N PHE A 36 26.00 -16.85 5.22
CA PHE A 36 27.10 -15.96 5.59
C PHE A 36 27.28 -15.90 7.12
N MET A 37 28.39 -16.51 7.55
CA MET A 37 29.09 -16.40 8.85
C MET A 37 28.69 -17.29 10.03
N TYR A 38 29.76 -17.83 10.61
CA TYR A 38 29.92 -18.82 11.68
C TYR A 38 29.39 -18.40 13.08
N ASN A 39 28.90 -19.42 13.80
CA ASN A 39 28.95 -19.69 15.25
C ASN A 39 28.74 -18.54 16.28
N ASN A 40 27.59 -18.59 16.96
CA ASN A 40 27.52 -19.01 18.38
C ASN A 40 26.06 -19.14 18.87
N GLY A 41 25.65 -20.38 19.14
CA GLY A 41 24.95 -20.74 20.38
C GLY A 41 23.58 -20.13 20.69
N LYS A 42 22.63 -20.15 19.76
CA LYS A 42 21.20 -20.35 20.09
C LYS A 42 20.51 -20.92 18.87
N ASP A 43 20.06 -22.17 18.96
CA ASP A 43 19.20 -22.77 17.96
C ASP A 43 17.83 -22.07 18.05
N ILE A 44 17.50 -21.24 17.06
CA ILE A 44 16.23 -20.52 16.93
C ILE A 44 15.48 -21.18 15.77
N SER A 45 15.13 -22.46 15.95
CA SER A 45 14.63 -23.34 14.90
C SER A 45 13.45 -22.75 14.10
N HIS A 46 13.52 -22.98 12.80
CA HIS A 46 12.81 -22.36 11.67
C HIS A 46 11.40 -22.93 11.40
N GLU A 47 10.47 -22.87 12.35
CA GLU A 47 9.20 -23.62 12.19
C GLU A 47 8.21 -23.07 11.15
N ARG A 48 8.39 -21.84 10.61
CA ARG A 48 7.42 -21.27 9.66
C ARG A 48 8.05 -21.00 8.30
N GLU A 49 7.70 -21.86 7.33
CA GLU A 49 7.94 -21.63 5.91
C GLU A 49 7.17 -20.38 5.43
N PRO A 50 7.67 -19.69 4.39
CA PRO A 50 6.87 -18.68 3.71
C PRO A 50 5.57 -19.29 3.17
N ILE A 51 4.47 -18.55 3.28
CA ILE A 51 3.17 -18.98 2.77
C ILE A 51 3.12 -18.95 1.24
N PHE A 52 4.02 -18.18 0.62
CA PHE A 52 4.25 -18.13 -0.82
C PHE A 52 5.65 -17.60 -1.10
N SER A 53 6.28 -18.10 -2.15
CA SER A 53 7.58 -17.63 -2.62
C SER A 53 7.58 -17.54 -4.13
N ASN A 54 8.18 -16.48 -4.67
CA ASN A 54 8.44 -16.33 -6.10
C ASN A 54 9.93 -16.09 -6.37
N PHE A 55 10.40 -16.57 -7.51
CA PHE A 55 11.72 -16.27 -8.05
C PHE A 55 11.78 -14.84 -8.63
N ILE A 56 12.98 -14.43 -9.06
CA ILE A 56 13.23 -13.08 -9.62
C ILE A 56 12.51 -12.85 -10.95
N ASP A 57 12.15 -13.91 -11.66
CA ASP A 57 11.34 -13.87 -12.89
C ASP A 57 9.83 -13.90 -12.61
N GLY A 58 9.43 -13.92 -11.33
CA GLY A 58 8.04 -13.99 -10.91
C GLY A 58 7.46 -15.40 -10.85
N THR A 59 8.21 -16.42 -11.26
CA THR A 59 7.68 -17.79 -11.21
C THR A 59 7.48 -18.25 -9.77
N PRO A 60 6.31 -18.79 -9.40
CA PRO A 60 6.06 -19.26 -8.05
C PRO A 60 6.86 -20.54 -7.78
N MET A 61 7.47 -20.64 -6.60
CA MET A 61 8.19 -21.85 -6.20
C MET A 61 7.27 -23.07 -6.03
N LYS A 62 6.07 -22.85 -5.50
CA LYS A 62 5.02 -23.85 -5.37
C LYS A 62 3.71 -23.20 -5.85
N PRO A 63 3.22 -23.47 -7.08
CA PRO A 63 2.03 -22.81 -7.61
C PRO A 63 0.79 -22.93 -6.71
N SER A 64 0.63 -24.04 -5.98
CA SER A 64 -0.49 -24.26 -5.05
C SER A 64 -0.51 -23.31 -3.85
N GLN A 65 0.61 -22.68 -3.50
CA GLN A 65 0.70 -21.73 -2.40
C GLN A 65 -0.01 -20.39 -2.68
N ILE A 66 -0.36 -20.09 -3.94
CA ILE A 66 -1.06 -18.85 -4.27
C ILE A 66 -2.40 -18.72 -3.53
N ILE A 67 -3.08 -19.83 -3.27
CA ILE A 67 -4.35 -19.87 -2.52
C ILE A 67 -4.12 -19.38 -1.07
N GLN A 68 -3.00 -19.78 -0.46
CA GLN A 68 -2.64 -19.34 0.90
C GLN A 68 -2.33 -17.85 0.92
N LEU A 69 -1.60 -17.36 -0.09
CA LEU A 69 -1.33 -15.93 -0.24
C LEU A 69 -2.61 -15.12 -0.43
N HIS A 70 -3.56 -15.59 -1.24
CA HIS A 70 -4.85 -14.94 -1.44
C HIS A 70 -5.67 -14.85 -0.17
N GLU A 71 -5.75 -15.93 0.62
CA GLU A 71 -6.47 -15.90 1.89
C GLU A 71 -5.77 -15.01 2.92
N ALA A 72 -4.45 -15.05 2.98
CA ALA A 72 -3.68 -14.19 3.87
C ALA A 72 -3.81 -12.72 3.48
N ALA A 73 -3.73 -12.37 2.19
CA ALA A 73 -3.88 -11.00 1.69
C ALA A 73 -5.22 -10.36 2.09
N LYS A 74 -6.28 -11.15 2.21
CA LYS A 74 -7.62 -10.68 2.61
C LYS A 74 -7.74 -10.37 4.10
N ARG A 75 -6.92 -10.98 4.97
CA ARG A 75 -7.22 -11.10 6.41
C ARG A 75 -6.05 -10.81 7.34
N MET A 76 -4.82 -10.97 6.86
CA MET A 76 -3.61 -11.00 7.67
C MET A 76 -2.68 -9.85 7.31
N SER A 77 -1.77 -9.51 8.23
CA SER A 77 -0.63 -8.68 7.86
C SER A 77 0.42 -9.52 7.16
N LEU A 78 0.89 -9.02 6.02
CA LEU A 78 1.92 -9.67 5.23
C LEU A 78 3.28 -9.00 5.44
N PHE A 79 4.34 -9.79 5.30
CA PHE A 79 5.72 -9.34 5.32
C PHE A 79 6.43 -9.92 4.10
N GLY A 80 7.28 -9.11 3.49
CA GLY A 80 8.18 -9.53 2.43
C GLY A 80 9.59 -9.75 2.98
N ALA A 81 10.23 -10.83 2.57
CA ALA A 81 11.66 -11.04 2.74
C ALA A 81 12.30 -11.27 1.37
N MET A 82 13.17 -10.36 0.94
CA MET A 82 13.85 -10.48 -0.36
C MET A 82 14.88 -11.61 -0.30
N ARG A 83 14.79 -12.58 -1.21
CA ARG A 83 15.71 -13.72 -1.21
C ARG A 83 17.09 -13.35 -1.75
N ASP A 84 17.12 -12.40 -2.67
CA ASP A 84 18.33 -11.91 -3.34
C ASP A 84 19.07 -10.86 -2.51
N ARG A 85 18.46 -10.31 -1.45
CA ARG A 85 19.03 -9.24 -0.62
C ARG A 85 18.60 -9.41 0.84
N PRO A 86 19.45 -9.21 1.86
CA PRO A 86 19.09 -9.40 3.26
C PRO A 86 18.17 -8.29 3.78
N TYR A 87 16.93 -8.25 3.29
CA TYR A 87 15.98 -7.18 3.54
C TYR A 87 14.59 -7.73 3.79
N VAL A 88 14.01 -7.33 4.92
CA VAL A 88 12.72 -7.78 5.41
C VAL A 88 11.90 -6.56 5.77
N PHE A 89 10.63 -6.57 5.39
CA PHE A 89 9.76 -5.42 5.59
C PHE A 89 8.29 -5.85 5.71
N PRO A 90 7.49 -5.17 6.56
CA PRO A 90 6.05 -5.34 6.58
C PRO A 90 5.41 -4.69 5.35
N PHE A 91 4.27 -5.20 4.90
CA PHE A 91 3.41 -4.52 3.95
C PHE A 91 2.33 -3.74 4.69
N GLN A 92 2.37 -2.41 4.59
CA GLN A 92 1.35 -1.54 5.19
C GLN A 92 0.01 -1.71 4.46
N ASN A 93 0.06 -1.78 3.13
CA ASN A 93 -1.10 -2.07 2.29
C ASN A 93 -0.88 -3.34 1.51
N VAL A 94 -1.93 -4.14 1.40
CA VAL A 94 -1.97 -5.33 0.58
C VAL A 94 -3.19 -5.22 -0.32
N ILE A 95 -2.99 -5.49 -1.60
CA ILE A 95 -4.02 -5.44 -2.64
C ILE A 95 -4.08 -6.82 -3.26
N LEU A 96 -5.29 -7.36 -3.39
CA LEU A 96 -5.56 -8.58 -4.15
C LEU A 96 -6.42 -8.19 -5.35
N ASP A 97 -5.81 -8.15 -6.52
CA ASP A 97 -6.51 -7.87 -7.76
C ASP A 97 -7.54 -8.98 -8.05
N PRO A 98 -8.84 -8.67 -8.10
CA PRO A 98 -9.88 -9.68 -8.32
C PRO A 98 -9.92 -10.22 -9.75
N GLU A 99 -9.38 -9.52 -10.74
CA GLU A 99 -9.38 -9.95 -12.15
C GLU A 99 -8.18 -10.84 -12.46
N THR A 100 -6.99 -10.41 -12.05
CA THR A 100 -5.73 -11.12 -12.34
C THR A 100 -5.34 -12.12 -11.26
N GLY A 101 -5.87 -11.97 -10.04
CA GLY A 101 -5.40 -12.72 -8.87
C GLY A 101 -4.01 -12.29 -8.40
N GLU A 102 -3.47 -11.17 -8.91
CA GLU A 102 -2.20 -10.63 -8.47
C GLU A 102 -2.30 -10.09 -7.04
N VAL A 103 -1.33 -10.45 -6.20
CA VAL A 103 -1.19 -9.91 -4.85
C VAL A 103 -0.05 -8.92 -4.85
N ASN A 104 -0.39 -7.70 -4.46
CA ASN A 104 0.55 -6.61 -4.37
C ASN A 104 0.69 -6.13 -2.93
N GLY A 105 1.92 -5.90 -2.50
CA GLY A 105 2.25 -5.35 -1.21
C GLY A 105 2.92 -3.99 -1.35
N GLN A 106 2.49 -3.02 -0.56
CA GLN A 106 3.12 -1.71 -0.50
C GLN A 106 3.85 -1.54 0.83
N ASN A 107 5.07 -1.01 0.77
CA ASN A 107 5.70 -0.43 1.93
C ASN A 107 6.14 1.01 1.69
N VAL A 108 5.72 1.90 2.60
CA VAL A 108 5.83 3.35 2.45
C VAL A 108 6.81 3.99 3.43
N LEU A 109 7.49 3.20 4.27
CA LEU A 109 8.28 3.68 5.40
C LEU A 109 9.76 3.32 5.31
N HIS A 110 10.26 3.09 4.10
CA HIS A 110 11.68 2.80 3.94
C HIS A 110 12.53 4.05 4.06
N MET A 111 13.72 3.87 4.62
CA MET A 111 14.73 4.91 4.77
C MET A 111 15.99 4.55 3.99
N GLY A 112 16.57 5.55 3.34
CA GLY A 112 17.87 5.51 2.69
C GLY A 112 18.96 4.95 3.58
N GLN A 113 19.41 3.73 3.31
CA GLN A 113 20.51 3.06 4.03
C GLN A 113 21.69 2.80 3.09
N ARG A 114 22.90 2.78 3.64
CA ARG A 114 24.12 2.33 2.95
C ARG A 114 25.02 1.54 3.90
N TYR A 115 25.81 0.64 3.36
CA TYR A 115 26.85 -0.04 4.12
C TYR A 115 28.15 0.76 4.04
N LYS A 116 28.74 1.11 5.18
CA LYS A 116 30.01 1.84 5.27
C LYS A 116 30.76 1.36 6.50
N ASP A 117 32.07 1.11 6.38
CA ASP A 117 32.95 0.75 7.49
C ASP A 117 32.40 -0.42 8.36
N GLY A 118 31.89 -1.46 7.71
CA GLY A 118 31.40 -2.67 8.41
C GLY A 118 30.01 -2.57 9.03
N HIS A 119 29.28 -1.45 8.87
CA HIS A 119 27.95 -1.27 9.45
C HIS A 119 26.98 -0.53 8.52
N ILE A 120 25.68 -0.61 8.81
CA ILE A 120 24.63 0.10 8.08
C ILE A 120 24.53 1.53 8.65
N THR A 121 24.63 2.52 7.78
CA THR A 121 24.46 3.94 8.09
C THR A 121 23.36 4.54 7.23
N PHE A 122 22.87 5.73 7.60
CA PHE A 122 22.02 6.50 6.72
C PHE A 122 22.78 6.94 5.46
N HIS A 123 22.04 7.03 4.36
CA HIS A 123 22.56 7.62 3.13
C HIS A 123 22.90 9.11 3.32
N GLU A 124 23.94 9.62 2.64
CA GLU A 124 24.41 11.01 2.81
C GLU A 124 23.34 12.04 2.43
N VAL A 125 22.59 11.72 1.38
CA VAL A 125 21.30 12.37 1.10
C VAL A 125 20.23 11.49 1.74
N PRO A 126 19.64 11.86 2.90
CA PRO A 126 18.58 11.08 3.49
C PRO A 126 17.34 11.17 2.61
N TYR A 127 16.80 10.01 2.24
CA TYR A 127 15.58 9.88 1.46
C TYR A 127 14.66 8.83 2.08
N GLN A 128 13.36 9.05 1.94
CA GLN A 128 12.35 8.03 2.15
C GLN A 128 12.07 7.36 0.80
N TRP A 129 11.66 6.09 0.80
CA TRP A 129 11.16 5.49 -0.42
C TRP A 129 9.88 4.70 -0.22
N PHE A 130 9.05 4.77 -1.24
CA PHE A 130 7.81 4.02 -1.40
C PHE A 130 8.10 2.88 -2.36
N SER A 131 7.70 1.68 -1.97
CA SER A 131 7.94 0.50 -2.77
C SER A 131 6.68 -0.33 -2.88
N PHE A 132 6.51 -0.90 -4.07
CA PHE A 132 5.43 -1.78 -4.42
C PHE A 132 6.03 -3.08 -4.91
N TRP A 133 5.50 -4.21 -4.43
CA TRP A 133 5.93 -5.55 -4.81
C TRP A 133 4.74 -6.37 -5.26
N SER A 134 4.94 -7.11 -6.33
CA SER A 134 4.00 -8.08 -6.86
C SER A 134 4.45 -9.50 -6.55
N ASN A 135 3.49 -10.41 -6.38
CA ASN A 135 3.75 -11.85 -6.32
C ASN A 135 4.25 -12.43 -7.67
N LEU A 136 4.24 -11.62 -8.73
CA LEU A 136 4.88 -11.86 -10.03
C LEU A 136 6.32 -11.34 -10.08
N GLY A 137 6.92 -11.00 -8.93
CA GLY A 137 8.30 -10.56 -8.82
C GLY A 137 8.57 -9.13 -9.25
N ASN A 138 7.60 -8.43 -9.85
CA ASN A 138 7.75 -7.02 -10.19
C ASN A 138 7.88 -6.16 -8.93
N ARG A 139 8.78 -5.18 -8.99
CA ARG A 139 8.97 -4.19 -7.94
C ARG A 139 9.08 -2.80 -8.54
N ASP A 140 8.32 -1.86 -8.00
CA ASP A 140 8.46 -0.44 -8.30
C ASP A 140 8.90 0.34 -7.06
N ASN A 141 9.83 1.28 -7.22
CA ASN A 141 10.37 2.07 -6.13
C ASN A 141 10.42 3.54 -6.52
N ALA A 142 9.84 4.39 -5.67
CA ALA A 142 9.86 5.83 -5.81
C ALA A 142 10.47 6.47 -4.57
N ARG A 143 11.53 7.27 -4.73
CA ARG A 143 12.33 7.83 -3.62
C ARG A 143 12.15 9.34 -3.55
N TRP A 144 11.96 9.86 -2.35
CA TRP A 144 11.86 11.30 -2.07
C TRP A 144 12.92 11.73 -1.06
N SER A 145 13.65 12.80 -1.40
CA SER A 145 14.61 13.40 -0.47
C SER A 145 13.87 13.97 0.74
N ILE A 146 14.36 13.71 1.95
CA ILE A 146 13.75 14.24 3.18
C ILE A 146 14.07 15.72 3.33
N LYS A 147 15.28 16.14 2.94
CA LYS A 147 15.76 17.52 3.11
C LYS A 147 14.93 18.53 2.31
N ASN A 148 14.62 18.21 1.05
CA ASN A 148 13.97 19.14 0.13
C ASN A 148 12.56 18.70 -0.29
N HIS A 149 12.10 17.52 0.16
CA HIS A 149 10.83 16.92 -0.26
C HIS A 149 10.69 16.79 -1.79
N THR A 150 11.81 16.59 -2.49
CA THR A 150 11.84 16.42 -3.96
C THR A 150 12.01 14.97 -4.35
N ALA A 151 11.48 14.59 -5.52
CA ALA A 151 11.76 13.30 -6.12
C ALA A 151 13.29 13.12 -6.27
N TYR A 152 13.79 12.01 -5.73
CA TYR A 152 15.22 11.67 -5.70
C TYR A 152 15.58 10.66 -6.78
N ARG A 153 14.80 9.58 -6.90
CA ARG A 153 15.01 8.53 -7.90
C ARG A 153 13.77 7.64 -8.02
N HIS A 154 13.51 7.14 -9.22
CA HIS A 154 12.50 6.11 -9.48
C HIS A 154 13.16 4.92 -10.18
N ASN A 155 12.74 3.69 -9.85
CA ASN A 155 13.14 2.51 -10.60
C ASN A 155 12.10 1.39 -10.48
N ALA A 156 11.82 0.75 -11.62
CA ALA A 156 11.14 -0.53 -11.69
C ALA A 156 12.16 -1.64 -12.01
N ASP A 157 12.10 -2.74 -11.26
CA ASP A 157 12.91 -3.93 -11.46
C ASP A 157 12.16 -5.18 -10.99
N THR A 158 12.85 -6.33 -10.89
CA THR A 158 12.28 -7.54 -10.31
C THR A 158 13.04 -8.01 -9.08
N ALA A 159 12.37 -8.75 -8.21
CA ALA A 159 12.89 -9.26 -6.95
C ALA A 159 12.32 -10.65 -6.63
N ALA A 160 13.19 -11.53 -6.15
CA ALA A 160 12.76 -12.80 -5.58
C ALA A 160 12.26 -12.55 -4.15
N LEU A 161 11.05 -13.01 -3.83
CA LEU A 161 10.36 -12.60 -2.61
C LEU A 161 9.71 -13.79 -1.91
N ASP A 162 10.00 -13.92 -0.62
CA ASP A 162 9.27 -14.79 0.29
C ASP A 162 8.21 -13.96 1.02
N TRP A 163 6.97 -14.46 1.02
CA TRP A 163 5.81 -13.83 1.63
C TRP A 163 5.46 -14.59 2.90
N TYR A 164 5.41 -13.85 4.01
CA TYR A 164 5.01 -14.37 5.32
C TYR A 164 3.71 -13.70 5.76
N ALA A 165 2.89 -14.43 6.50
CA ALA A 165 1.68 -13.90 7.10
C ALA A 165 1.74 -13.94 8.62
N ASP A 166 1.21 -12.91 9.25
CA ASP A 166 0.88 -12.90 10.66
C ASP A 166 -0.53 -13.48 10.85
N GLU A 167 -0.60 -14.70 11.38
CA GLU A 167 -1.86 -15.40 11.61
C GLU A 167 -2.64 -14.86 12.83
N CYS A 168 -2.06 -13.97 13.64
CA CYS A 168 -2.71 -13.44 14.84
C CYS A 168 -3.78 -12.36 14.58
N TRP A 169 -4.19 -12.21 13.33
CA TRP A 169 -5.29 -11.32 12.95
C TRP A 169 -6.63 -12.06 13.01
N ARG A 170 -7.57 -11.51 13.79
CA ARG A 170 -8.92 -12.05 13.94
C ARG A 170 -9.95 -11.13 13.29
N HIS A 171 -10.85 -11.71 12.50
CA HIS A 171 -12.02 -10.99 11.97
C HIS A 171 -12.99 -10.72 13.11
N VAL A 172 -13.32 -9.45 13.35
CA VAL A 172 -14.21 -9.06 14.47
C VAL A 172 -15.47 -8.33 14.04
N TYR A 173 -15.44 -7.66 12.88
CA TYR A 173 -16.57 -6.83 12.47
C TYR A 173 -16.60 -6.66 10.95
N THR A 174 -17.79 -6.70 10.34
CA THR A 174 -18.05 -6.28 8.96
C THR A 174 -19.36 -5.52 8.92
N ASN A 175 -19.41 -4.44 8.14
CA ASN A 175 -20.63 -3.75 7.77
C ASN A 175 -20.88 -3.80 6.26
N ASP A 176 -22.13 -3.57 5.86
CA ASP A 176 -22.53 -3.39 4.47
C ASP A 176 -22.23 -1.95 3.99
N GLY A 177 -22.57 -1.68 2.72
CA GLY A 177 -22.43 -0.35 2.11
C GLY A 177 -23.29 0.75 2.73
N ASN A 178 -24.31 0.39 3.52
CA ASN A 178 -25.15 1.33 4.28
C ASN A 178 -24.65 1.52 5.73
N GLY A 179 -23.59 0.81 6.13
CA GLY A 179 -23.07 0.84 7.49
C GLY A 179 -23.74 -0.13 8.47
N PHE A 180 -24.64 -1.00 8.02
CA PHE A 180 -25.28 -2.01 8.87
C PHE A 180 -24.36 -3.21 9.10
N PRO A 181 -24.31 -3.78 10.31
CA PRO A 181 -23.46 -4.93 10.60
C PRO A 181 -23.91 -6.19 9.82
N ILE A 182 -22.94 -6.85 9.18
CA ILE A 182 -23.11 -8.16 8.51
C ILE A 182 -22.51 -9.28 9.38
N PHE A 183 -21.39 -9.01 10.04
CA PHE A 183 -20.65 -10.00 10.83
C PHE A 183 -20.07 -9.36 12.08
N GLY A 184 -20.11 -10.11 13.19
CA GLY A 184 -19.57 -9.70 14.47
C GLY A 184 -20.36 -8.58 15.13
N ALA A 185 -19.88 -8.14 16.30
CA ALA A 185 -20.49 -7.10 17.12
C ALA A 185 -19.60 -5.85 17.10
N ILE A 186 -20.19 -4.65 17.01
CA ILE A 186 -19.43 -3.40 17.05
C ILE A 186 -18.76 -3.23 18.42
N GLU A 187 -19.37 -3.77 19.46
CA GLU A 187 -18.89 -3.80 20.83
C GLU A 187 -17.56 -4.56 20.94
N ASP A 188 -17.39 -5.67 20.21
CA ASP A 188 -16.15 -6.45 20.19
C ASP A 188 -15.00 -5.67 19.53
N LEU A 189 -15.31 -4.91 18.48
CA LEU A 189 -14.35 -4.01 17.84
C LEU A 189 -13.97 -2.88 18.80
N VAL A 190 -14.96 -2.22 19.41
CA VAL A 190 -14.74 -1.15 20.37
C VAL A 190 -13.89 -1.61 21.55
N ASP A 191 -14.19 -2.78 22.12
CA ASP A 191 -13.42 -3.38 23.21
C ASP A 191 -11.98 -3.70 22.77
N SER A 192 -11.81 -4.28 21.56
CA SER A 192 -10.48 -4.54 20.99
C SER A 192 -9.67 -3.25 20.83
N VAL A 193 -10.26 -2.17 20.31
CA VAL A 193 -9.59 -0.87 20.17
C VAL A 193 -9.23 -0.28 21.54
N LYS A 194 -10.14 -0.34 22.52
CA LYS A 194 -9.88 0.14 23.89
C LYS A 194 -8.76 -0.61 24.60
N ARG A 195 -8.59 -1.91 24.30
CA ARG A 195 -7.50 -2.74 24.78
C ARG A 195 -6.18 -2.53 24.03
N GLY A 196 -6.13 -1.62 23.05
CA GLY A 196 -4.92 -1.29 22.30
C GLY A 196 -4.58 -2.29 21.19
N HIS A 197 -5.54 -3.09 20.72
CA HIS A 197 -5.33 -3.93 19.54
C HIS A 197 -5.16 -3.05 18.29
N ARG A 198 -4.29 -3.51 17.38
CA ARG A 198 -4.22 -2.97 16.01
C ARG A 198 -5.51 -3.28 15.28
N VAL A 199 -5.89 -2.39 14.37
CA VAL A 199 -7.02 -2.62 13.46
C VAL A 199 -6.53 -2.59 12.02
N ARG A 200 -6.96 -3.58 11.23
CA ARG A 200 -6.85 -3.59 9.77
C ARG A 200 -8.23 -3.48 9.19
N VAL A 201 -8.41 -2.53 8.29
CA VAL A 201 -9.65 -2.38 7.52
C VAL A 201 -9.45 -3.06 6.17
N ARG A 202 -10.54 -3.65 5.68
CA ARG A 202 -10.63 -4.15 4.31
C ARG A 202 -11.79 -3.43 3.66
N PHE A 203 -11.53 -2.81 2.52
CA PHE A 203 -12.50 -2.19 1.65
C PHE A 203 -12.15 -2.64 0.23
N ASP A 204 -13.14 -3.21 -0.45
CA ASP A 204 -12.99 -3.78 -1.79
C ASP A 204 -11.81 -4.78 -1.91
N ASP A 205 -10.83 -4.44 -2.73
CA ASP A 205 -9.63 -5.21 -3.06
C ASP A 205 -8.43 -4.91 -2.16
N GLN A 206 -8.56 -3.96 -1.24
CA GLN A 206 -7.46 -3.46 -0.41
C GLN A 206 -7.65 -3.80 1.06
N ALA A 207 -6.54 -4.16 1.70
CA ALA A 207 -6.44 -4.29 3.15
C ALA A 207 -5.31 -3.39 3.67
N ALA A 208 -5.64 -2.52 4.64
CA ALA A 208 -4.73 -1.50 5.17
C ALA A 208 -4.77 -1.47 6.70
N GLU A 209 -3.61 -1.31 7.34
CA GLU A 209 -3.51 -1.11 8.79
C GLU A 209 -3.88 0.34 9.15
N VAL A 210 -4.75 0.50 10.15
CA VAL A 210 -5.22 1.83 10.58
C VAL A 210 -4.16 2.50 11.45
N SER A 211 -3.75 3.71 11.06
CA SER A 211 -2.67 4.45 11.72
C SER A 211 -3.13 5.15 13.00
N ASN A 212 -4.31 5.80 12.95
CA ASN A 212 -4.92 6.44 14.12
C ASN A 212 -6.34 5.94 14.32
N LEU A 213 -6.70 5.59 15.56
CA LEU A 213 -8.04 5.13 15.92
C LEU A 213 -8.64 6.05 16.98
N ARG A 214 -9.93 6.34 16.84
CA ARG A 214 -10.71 7.07 17.84
C ARG A 214 -12.05 6.39 18.05
N VAL A 215 -12.42 6.21 19.31
CA VAL A 215 -13.72 5.66 19.70
C VAL A 215 -14.56 6.76 20.35
N LYS A 216 -15.83 6.88 19.95
CA LYS A 216 -16.84 7.74 20.59
C LYS A 216 -18.19 7.02 20.62
N GLY A 217 -18.59 6.53 21.80
CA GLY A 217 -19.74 5.64 21.91
C GLY A 217 -19.50 4.36 21.09
N ASP A 218 -20.43 4.04 20.20
CA ASP A 218 -20.35 2.87 19.30
C ASP A 218 -19.73 3.21 17.93
N VAL A 219 -19.11 4.39 17.82
CA VAL A 219 -18.45 4.83 16.59
C VAL A 219 -16.94 4.66 16.72
N VAL A 220 -16.36 3.90 15.80
CA VAL A 220 -14.91 3.77 15.62
C VAL A 220 -14.52 4.51 14.35
N ALA A 221 -13.71 5.55 14.49
CA ALA A 221 -13.13 6.29 13.38
C ALA A 221 -11.65 5.91 13.23
N GLY A 222 -11.23 5.63 12.00
CA GLY A 222 -9.86 5.26 11.65
C GLY A 222 -9.28 6.19 10.60
N GLN A 223 -7.99 6.52 10.72
CA GLN A 223 -7.24 7.24 9.70
C GLN A 223 -6.15 6.35 9.11
N LEU A 224 -6.05 6.32 7.79
CA LEU A 224 -4.97 5.68 7.04
C LEU A 224 -3.95 6.75 6.65
N LEU A 225 -2.75 6.70 7.25
CA LEU A 225 -1.66 7.62 6.91
C LEU A 225 -0.62 6.99 5.99
N GLN A 226 -0.56 5.66 5.99
CA GLN A 226 0.47 4.88 5.32
C GLN A 226 -0.04 4.33 3.99
N GLU A 227 -0.79 5.14 3.26
CA GLU A 227 -1.38 4.80 1.97
C GLU A 227 -0.90 5.79 0.92
N VAL A 228 -0.44 5.26 -0.21
CA VAL A 228 -0.14 6.08 -1.40
C VAL A 228 -1.13 5.68 -2.49
N THR A 229 -1.78 6.70 -3.06
CA THR A 229 -2.82 6.54 -4.07
C THR A 229 -2.32 5.76 -5.28
N ARG A 230 -3.22 4.94 -5.83
CA ARG A 230 -3.01 4.17 -7.04
C ARG A 230 -3.26 5.02 -8.27
N VAL A 231 -2.50 4.77 -9.33
CA VAL A 231 -2.86 5.21 -10.68
C VAL A 231 -3.54 4.02 -11.35
N GLY A 232 -4.83 4.16 -11.68
CA GLY A 232 -5.56 3.12 -12.43
C GLY A 232 -6.15 1.98 -11.59
N GLY A 233 -6.47 2.21 -10.31
CA GLY A 233 -7.12 1.19 -9.46
C GLY A 233 -8.54 0.82 -9.90
N TYR A 234 -9.25 -0.03 -9.15
CA TYR A 234 -10.63 -0.40 -9.48
C TYR A 234 -11.64 0.66 -9.00
N GLY A 235 -12.74 0.81 -9.75
CA GLY A 235 -13.80 1.76 -9.39
C GLY A 235 -13.35 3.23 -9.41
N ALA A 236 -13.56 3.93 -8.29
CA ALA A 236 -13.23 5.36 -8.16
C ALA A 236 -11.73 5.66 -8.23
N ASP A 237 -10.87 4.66 -8.05
CA ASP A 237 -9.41 4.80 -8.10
C ASP A 237 -8.85 4.85 -9.55
N ARG A 238 -9.68 4.65 -10.58
CA ARG A 238 -9.26 4.84 -11.98
C ARG A 238 -8.97 6.31 -12.31
N THR A 239 -9.65 7.25 -11.67
CA THR A 239 -9.65 8.67 -12.10
C THR A 239 -8.53 9.51 -11.51
N ALA A 240 -7.84 9.03 -10.47
CA ALA A 240 -6.73 9.76 -9.85
C ALA A 240 -5.51 9.94 -10.77
N GLY A 241 -5.39 9.10 -11.81
CA GLY A 241 -4.27 9.11 -12.77
C GLY A 241 -4.29 10.23 -13.81
N GLN A 242 -5.38 10.98 -13.96
CA GLN A 242 -5.54 11.95 -15.06
C GLN A 242 -5.31 13.42 -14.66
N ILE A 243 -5.12 13.72 -13.36
CA ILE A 243 -5.10 15.10 -12.85
C ILE A 243 -3.68 15.61 -12.51
N LEU A 244 -2.66 14.74 -12.45
CA LEU A 244 -1.30 15.12 -12.04
C LEU A 244 -0.32 15.25 -13.21
N SER A 245 -0.71 15.98 -14.27
CA SER A 245 0.23 16.57 -15.21
C SER A 245 -0.09 18.06 -15.41
N SER A 246 0.86 18.92 -15.02
CA SER A 246 0.90 20.38 -15.17
C SER A 246 0.05 21.23 -14.20
N VAL A 247 0.71 21.75 -13.16
CA VAL A 247 0.38 23.05 -12.57
C VAL A 247 1.70 23.84 -12.45
N GLU A 248 2.04 24.57 -13.50
CA GLU A 248 2.84 25.79 -13.39
C GLU A 248 1.89 26.95 -13.64
N GLY A 249 1.82 27.88 -12.67
CA GLY A 249 0.75 28.86 -12.58
C GLY A 249 0.96 30.12 -13.41
N VAL A 250 -0.13 30.88 -13.57
CA VAL A 250 -0.12 32.36 -13.57
C VAL A 250 -1.48 32.81 -13.01
N GLY A 251 -1.44 33.68 -11.98
CA GLY A 251 -2.62 34.29 -11.38
C GLY A 251 -3.27 35.32 -12.30
N GLY A 252 -4.60 35.43 -12.19
CA GLY A 252 -5.39 36.48 -12.84
C GLY A 252 -6.87 36.30 -12.55
N THR A 253 -7.42 37.18 -11.72
CA THR A 253 -8.85 37.39 -11.53
C THR A 253 -9.49 37.93 -12.82
N VAL A 254 -10.58 37.33 -13.31
CA VAL A 254 -11.44 37.95 -14.33
C VAL A 254 -12.92 37.66 -14.05
N ASP A 255 -13.70 38.72 -14.17
CA ASP A 255 -15.12 38.90 -13.85
C ASP A 255 -16.09 38.04 -14.67
N SER A 256 -17.28 37.87 -14.08
CA SER A 256 -18.41 37.10 -14.56
C SER A 256 -19.23 37.84 -15.65
N GLU A 257 -18.75 37.89 -16.90
CA GLU A 257 -19.61 38.36 -18.01
C GLU A 257 -19.15 37.90 -19.41
N SER A 258 -18.98 36.58 -19.63
CA SER A 258 -18.70 36.05 -21.00
C SER A 258 -19.28 34.66 -21.31
N ALA A 259 -20.19 34.13 -20.48
CA ALA A 259 -20.82 32.82 -20.70
C ALA A 259 -22.05 32.92 -21.63
N LEU A 260 -21.90 33.42 -22.85
CA LEU A 260 -22.95 33.34 -23.88
C LEU A 260 -22.38 33.70 -25.26
N LYS A 261 -21.75 32.72 -25.91
CA LYS A 261 -21.58 32.59 -27.38
C LYS A 261 -20.61 31.43 -27.65
N CYS A 262 -21.16 30.26 -27.95
CA CYS A 262 -20.58 29.24 -28.84
C CYS A 262 -21.50 28.00 -28.86
N ALA A 263 -22.69 28.17 -29.44
CA ALA A 263 -23.44 27.07 -30.03
C ALA A 263 -23.46 27.34 -31.53
N GLY A 264 -22.78 26.51 -32.33
CA GLY A 264 -22.89 26.59 -33.77
C GLY A 264 -21.69 26.02 -34.53
N ALA A 265 -22.00 25.04 -35.39
CA ALA A 265 -21.27 24.60 -36.58
C ALA A 265 -20.05 23.66 -36.42
N LEU A 266 -20.29 22.37 -36.68
CA LEU A 266 -19.31 21.47 -37.31
C LEU A 266 -19.07 21.91 -38.77
N PRO A 267 -17.85 21.72 -39.32
CA PRO A 267 -17.71 20.61 -40.27
C PRO A 267 -16.30 19.93 -40.36
N ALA A 268 -16.37 18.67 -40.82
CA ALA A 268 -15.52 17.91 -41.75
C ALA A 268 -13.97 17.89 -41.65
N ARG A 269 -13.47 16.63 -41.53
CA ARG A 269 -12.25 16.01 -42.11
C ARG A 269 -10.98 16.87 -42.26
N VAL A 270 -9.95 16.50 -41.49
CA VAL A 270 -8.55 16.85 -41.76
C VAL A 270 -7.74 15.58 -42.03
N ARG A 271 -7.02 15.55 -43.17
CA ARG A 271 -6.05 14.51 -43.54
C ARG A 271 -4.74 14.74 -42.80
N VAL A 272 -4.10 13.66 -42.37
CA VAL A 272 -2.77 13.67 -41.73
C VAL A 272 -1.68 13.71 -42.81
N PRO A 273 -0.71 14.63 -42.77
CA PRO A 273 0.48 14.58 -43.61
C PRO A 273 1.58 13.70 -42.97
N PRO A 274 2.50 13.11 -43.77
CA PRO A 274 3.57 12.25 -43.28
C PRO A 274 4.71 13.07 -42.62
N PRO A 275 5.56 12.42 -41.80
CA PRO A 275 6.55 13.12 -40.98
C PRO A 275 7.76 13.59 -41.80
N ILE A 276 8.23 14.81 -41.51
CA ILE A 276 9.49 15.40 -41.99
C ILE A 276 10.43 15.54 -40.78
N PRO A 277 11.74 15.31 -40.91
CA PRO A 277 12.64 15.15 -39.77
C PRO A 277 13.08 16.49 -39.16
N TRP A 278 13.34 16.45 -37.85
CA TRP A 278 13.72 17.59 -37.01
C TRP A 278 15.19 18.02 -37.20
N PRO A 279 15.46 19.34 -37.14
CA PRO A 279 16.68 19.84 -36.54
C PRO A 279 16.40 20.79 -35.36
N ASP A 280 17.46 21.07 -34.62
CA ASP A 280 17.52 21.57 -33.24
C ASP A 280 16.98 23.00 -32.99
N GLY A 281 16.51 23.21 -31.75
CA GLY A 281 16.72 24.48 -31.03
C GLY A 281 15.51 25.37 -30.72
N GLY A 282 15.18 25.48 -29.42
CA GLY A 282 14.67 26.71 -28.80
C GLY A 282 13.15 26.93 -28.75
N PRO A 283 12.64 27.71 -27.77
CA PRO A 283 11.34 27.43 -27.14
C PRO A 283 10.22 28.35 -27.66
N GLU A 284 9.04 27.79 -27.88
CA GLU A 284 7.81 28.58 -28.05
C GLU A 284 6.61 27.90 -27.41
N SER A 285 5.91 28.70 -26.61
CA SER A 285 4.70 28.40 -25.86
C SER A 285 3.51 28.09 -26.77
N LEU A 286 2.85 26.95 -26.55
CA LEU A 286 1.55 26.63 -27.15
C LEU A 286 0.50 26.38 -26.06
N ARG A 287 -0.62 27.09 -26.22
CA ARG A 287 -1.75 27.21 -25.29
C ARG A 287 -2.53 25.90 -25.20
N SER A 288 -2.87 25.48 -23.98
CA SER A 288 -3.82 24.39 -23.70
C SER A 288 -5.24 24.93 -23.50
N PRO A 289 -6.28 24.15 -23.84
CA PRO A 289 -7.67 24.51 -23.57
C PRO A 289 -8.07 24.21 -22.12
N CYS A 290 -8.83 25.13 -21.51
CA CYS A 290 -9.34 25.03 -20.15
C CYS A 290 -10.44 23.96 -20.00
N CYS A 291 -10.34 23.12 -18.98
CA CYS A 291 -11.46 22.32 -18.47
C CYS A 291 -11.75 22.71 -17.01
N GLY A 292 -13.03 22.83 -16.67
CA GLY A 292 -13.53 23.34 -15.40
C GLY A 292 -13.27 22.42 -14.20
N LEU A 293 -13.16 23.04 -13.03
CA LEU A 293 -13.00 22.40 -11.72
C LEU A 293 -14.31 21.77 -11.25
N ALA A 294 -14.27 20.49 -10.88
CA ALA A 294 -15.23 19.89 -9.97
C ALA A 294 -14.63 19.88 -8.56
N GLU A 295 -15.37 20.40 -7.59
CA GLU A 295 -14.94 20.51 -6.19
C GLU A 295 -14.86 19.11 -5.56
N TYR A 296 -13.64 18.64 -5.26
CA TYR A 296 -13.40 17.31 -4.69
C TYR A 296 -13.47 17.36 -3.15
N LYS A 297 -14.53 16.77 -2.58
CA LYS A 297 -14.58 16.45 -1.14
C LYS A 297 -13.84 15.13 -0.91
N LYS A 298 -12.75 15.17 -0.14
CA LYS A 298 -12.09 13.95 0.38
C LYS A 298 -13.15 13.10 1.12
N PRO A 299 -13.25 11.79 0.88
CA PRO A 299 -14.08 10.93 1.70
C PRO A 299 -13.46 10.86 3.11
N VAL A 300 -14.10 11.51 4.08
CA VAL A 300 -13.97 11.09 5.47
C VAL A 300 -14.74 9.79 5.56
N ILE A 301 -14.04 8.66 5.65
CA ILE A 301 -14.66 7.37 5.96
C ILE A 301 -15.13 7.46 7.42
N SER A 302 -16.32 8.03 7.60
CA SER A 302 -17.02 8.08 8.88
C SER A 302 -17.96 6.89 8.94
N PHE A 303 -17.63 5.90 9.77
CA PHE A 303 -18.53 4.79 10.11
C PHE A 303 -19.65 5.33 11.01
N THR A 304 -20.62 6.02 10.40
CA THR A 304 -21.70 6.69 11.15
C THR A 304 -22.97 5.87 11.03
N ARG A 305 -23.48 5.43 12.17
CA ARG A 305 -24.86 4.97 12.32
C ARG A 305 -25.77 6.16 12.01
N ALA A 306 -26.39 6.18 10.84
CA ALA A 306 -27.44 7.14 10.51
C ALA A 306 -28.65 6.82 11.40
N ILE A 307 -28.81 7.56 12.50
CA ILE A 307 -30.10 7.69 13.19
C ILE A 307 -30.64 9.04 12.76
N LEU A 308 -31.50 9.02 11.74
CA LEU A 308 -32.45 10.10 11.49
C LEU A 308 -33.43 10.10 12.67
N ALA A 309 -33.53 11.22 13.36
CA ALA A 309 -34.71 11.62 14.12
C ALA A 309 -35.26 12.87 13.43
#